data_AF-A0A1M5A1X7-F1
#
_entry.id   AF-A0A1M5A1X7-F1
#
_cell.length_a   1.000
_cell.length_b   1.000
_cell.length_c   1.000
_cell.angle_alpha   90.00
_cell.angle_beta   90.00
_cell.angle_gamma   90.00
#
_symmetry.space_group_name_H-M   'P 1'
#
loop_
_entity.id
_entity.type
_entity.pdbx_description
1 polymer ?
#
loop_
_entity_poly.entity_id
_entity_poly.type
_entity_poly.pdbx_seq_one_letter_code
_entity_poly.pdbx_strand_id
1 'polypeptide(L)'
;MYLIIIAVILLIALVPLLVNRIYSARLDKSYRDLTDFSKADGYTLKKVSIKGKLQFQHTDSSADYVSFIYMDTVNLNFKVITKIYTGVGDHYETAYVTFDQTGKIIETDRYIPFETETTYQFDRETLDAEGKVIRRVKDVETDSINNVKNCVLLNGLLPPWPKWKEKSSPVYIRHFAKKELNWSELNPFQLAGINGSGNVSVWSGFAYCDLQFMGKTVKLKIPFGYDSLFFNTNDYYADLQYYTLPEEFMKKLPVRFIQLKNDIYVLSSF
;
A
#
# COMPACT_ATOMS: atom_id res chain seq x y z
N MET A 1 -36.99 34.51 7.51
CA MET A 1 -35.66 34.89 6.98
C MET A 1 -34.57 33.94 7.45
N TYR A 2 -34.32 33.77 8.76
CA TYR A 2 -33.27 32.87 9.27
C TYR A 2 -33.38 31.40 8.83
N LEU A 3 -34.60 30.83 8.80
CA LEU A 3 -34.82 29.48 8.30
C LEU A 3 -34.40 29.30 6.83
N ILE A 4 -34.60 30.33 6.00
CA ILE A 4 -34.22 30.30 4.59
C ILE A 4 -32.69 30.32 4.47
N ILE A 5 -32.01 31.14 5.26
CA ILE A 5 -30.54 31.21 5.29
C ILE A 5 -29.95 29.85 5.71
N ILE A 6 -30.50 29.23 6.77
CA ILE A 6 -30.06 27.91 7.23
C ILE A 6 -30.29 26.86 6.14
N ALA A 7 -31.45 26.86 5.49
CA ALA A 7 -31.75 25.93 4.41
C ALA A 7 -30.79 26.08 3.23
N VAL A 8 -30.43 27.31 2.86
CA VAL A 8 -29.45 27.58 1.80
C VAL A 8 -28.06 27.05 2.17
N ILE A 9 -27.61 27.28 3.41
CA ILE A 9 -26.32 26.76 3.89
C ILE A 9 -26.29 25.23 3.87
N LEU A 10 -27.36 24.58 4.34
CA LEU A 10 -27.48 23.13 4.30
C LEU A 10 -27.47 22.60 2.86
N LEU A 11 -28.18 23.26 1.94
CA LEU A 11 -28.18 22.88 0.52
C LEU A 11 -26.78 22.99 -0.10
N ILE A 12 -26.03 24.05 0.21
CA ILE A 12 -24.65 24.24 -0.27
C ILE A 12 -23.74 23.09 0.18
N ALA A 13 -23.96 22.52 1.37
CA ALA A 13 -23.19 21.38 1.86
C ALA A 13 -23.71 20.02 1.31
N LEU A 14 -25.02 19.83 1.25
CA LEU A 14 -25.64 18.54 0.89
C LEU A 14 -25.60 18.25 -0.60
N VAL A 15 -25.79 19.26 -1.46
CA VAL A 15 -25.83 19.08 -2.91
C VAL A 15 -24.49 18.52 -3.45
N PRO A 16 -23.31 19.04 -3.08
CA PRO A 16 -22.03 18.47 -3.51
C PRO A 16 -21.82 17.04 -3.04
N LEU A 17 -22.25 16.69 -1.82
CA LEU A 17 -22.17 15.32 -1.31
C LEU A 17 -23.08 14.36 -2.08
N LEU A 18 -24.29 14.81 -2.45
CA LEU A 18 -25.19 14.06 -3.31
C LEU A 18 -24.58 13.83 -4.70
N VAL A 19 -24.03 14.88 -5.32
CA VAL A 19 -23.34 14.77 -6.61
C VAL A 19 -22.14 13.82 -6.53
N ASN A 20 -21.34 13.91 -5.45
CA ASN A 20 -20.23 13.00 -5.19
C ASN A 20 -20.69 11.54 -5.13
N ARG A 21 -21.80 11.27 -4.44
CA ARG A 21 -22.38 9.93 -4.30
C ARG A 21 -22.90 9.38 -5.63
N ILE A 22 -23.61 10.19 -6.42
CA ILE A 22 -24.11 9.79 -7.74
C ILE A 22 -22.95 9.45 -8.67
N TYR A 23 -21.92 10.29 -8.70
CA TYR A 23 -20.75 10.07 -9.56
C TYR A 23 -19.97 8.82 -9.14
N SER A 24 -19.79 8.62 -7.84
CA SER A 24 -19.18 7.41 -7.27
C SER A 24 -19.92 6.15 -7.70
N ALA A 25 -21.24 6.12 -7.54
CA ALA A 25 -22.06 4.97 -7.93
C ALA A 25 -21.98 4.64 -9.43
N ARG A 26 -21.75 5.64 -10.29
CA ARG A 26 -21.50 5.41 -11.72
C ARG A 26 -20.14 4.75 -11.95
N LEU A 27 -19.11 5.19 -11.23
CA LEU A 27 -17.75 4.67 -11.38
C LEU A 27 -17.59 3.27 -10.79
N ASP A 28 -18.29 2.93 -9.71
CA ASP A 28 -18.28 1.57 -9.10
C ASP A 28 -18.56 0.44 -10.12
N LYS A 29 -19.28 0.72 -11.22
CA LYS A 29 -19.52 -0.26 -12.29
C LYS A 29 -18.29 -0.55 -13.16
N SER A 30 -17.33 0.38 -13.20
CA SER A 30 -16.20 0.38 -14.14
C SER A 30 -14.83 0.31 -13.47
N TYR A 31 -14.78 0.51 -12.16
CA TYR A 31 -13.61 0.36 -11.31
C TYR A 31 -13.87 -0.79 -10.37
N ARG A 32 -12.88 -1.66 -10.19
CA ARG A 32 -12.98 -2.76 -9.22
C ARG A 32 -12.09 -2.47 -8.02
N ASP A 33 -12.44 -3.08 -6.90
CA ASP A 33 -11.58 -3.09 -5.73
C ASP A 33 -10.37 -4.02 -5.97
N LEU A 34 -9.22 -3.74 -5.35
CA LEU A 34 -7.99 -4.53 -5.52
C LEU A 34 -8.17 -6.02 -5.20
N THR A 35 -9.08 -6.37 -4.30
CA THR A 35 -9.38 -7.76 -3.92
C THR A 35 -10.13 -8.54 -5.00
N ASP A 36 -10.80 -7.84 -5.90
CA ASP A 36 -11.76 -8.43 -6.86
C ASP A 36 -11.15 -8.58 -8.27
N PHE A 37 -9.87 -8.25 -8.43
CA PHE A 37 -9.13 -8.39 -9.68
C PHE A 37 -8.58 -9.81 -9.86
N SER A 38 -9.46 -10.78 -10.05
CA SER A 38 -9.04 -12.16 -10.33
C SER A 38 -8.43 -12.35 -11.73
N LYS A 39 -8.86 -11.53 -12.71
CA LYS A 39 -8.32 -11.40 -14.09
C LYS A 39 -9.04 -10.24 -14.80
N ALA A 40 -8.29 -9.43 -15.53
CA ALA A 40 -8.82 -8.44 -16.49
C ALA A 40 -7.98 -8.51 -17.77
N ASP A 41 -8.42 -7.88 -18.87
CA ASP A 41 -7.90 -8.13 -20.24
C ASP A 41 -6.35 -8.13 -20.36
N GLY A 42 -5.76 -9.33 -20.24
CA GLY A 42 -4.33 -9.61 -20.33
C GLY A 42 -3.51 -9.42 -19.05
N TYR A 43 -4.10 -9.34 -17.86
CA TYR A 43 -3.37 -9.28 -16.58
C TYR A 43 -4.11 -9.92 -15.40
N THR A 44 -3.35 -10.31 -14.37
CA THR A 44 -3.82 -10.76 -13.06
C THR A 44 -3.24 -9.89 -11.97
N LEU A 45 -4.05 -9.51 -10.99
CA LEU A 45 -3.58 -8.91 -9.74
C LEU A 45 -3.80 -9.93 -8.62
N LYS A 46 -2.75 -10.32 -7.92
CA LYS A 46 -2.85 -11.29 -6.84
C LYS A 46 -2.24 -10.73 -5.56
N LYS A 47 -3.01 -10.77 -4.48
CA LYS A 47 -2.52 -10.45 -3.14
C LYS A 47 -1.54 -11.53 -2.67
N VAL A 48 -0.36 -11.11 -2.24
CA VAL A 48 0.59 -12.00 -1.56
C VAL A 48 0.08 -12.20 -0.13
N SER A 49 -0.18 -13.45 0.25
CA SER A 49 -0.78 -13.79 1.55
C SER A 49 0.28 -13.81 2.67
N ILE A 50 0.84 -12.64 2.97
CA ILE A 50 1.83 -12.45 4.04
C ILE A 50 1.12 -12.46 5.39
N LYS A 51 1.53 -13.34 6.30
CA LYS A 51 1.02 -13.35 7.68
C LYS A 51 1.68 -12.22 8.47
N GLY A 52 0.88 -11.28 8.96
CA GLY A 52 1.35 -10.15 9.77
C GLY A 52 0.81 -8.81 9.25
N LYS A 53 1.22 -7.71 9.88
CA LYS A 53 0.90 -6.35 9.42
C LYS A 53 2.15 -5.73 8.82
N LEU A 54 2.26 -5.66 7.49
CA LEU A 54 3.32 -4.91 6.83
C LEU A 54 3.24 -3.44 7.26
N GLN A 55 4.13 -3.01 8.13
CA GLN A 55 4.19 -1.60 8.52
C GLN A 55 4.99 -0.82 7.48
N PHE A 56 4.43 0.29 7.03
CA PHE A 56 5.24 1.35 6.44
C PHE A 56 6.12 1.93 7.54
N GLN A 57 7.43 1.90 7.34
CA GLN A 57 8.32 2.66 8.19
C GLN A 57 8.25 4.11 7.70
N HIS A 58 7.43 4.94 8.36
CA HIS A 58 7.46 6.39 8.16
C HIS A 58 8.70 6.92 8.90
N THR A 59 9.76 7.27 8.18
CA THR A 59 10.85 8.05 8.77
C THR A 59 10.46 9.53 8.77
N ASP A 60 10.57 10.18 9.94
CA ASP A 60 10.12 11.56 10.20
C ASP A 60 10.78 12.62 9.29
N SER A 61 11.91 12.32 8.68
CA SER A 61 12.54 13.16 7.67
C SER A 61 12.11 12.70 6.29
N SER A 62 11.05 13.33 5.76
CA SER A 62 10.65 13.26 4.36
C SER A 62 10.42 11.85 3.81
N ALA A 63 9.21 11.64 3.29
CA ALA A 63 9.08 11.08 1.95
C ALA A 63 9.35 9.59 1.65
N ASP A 64 10.05 8.86 2.52
CA ASP A 64 10.47 7.50 2.21
C ASP A 64 9.47 6.48 2.75
N TYR A 65 8.45 6.17 1.96
CA TYR A 65 7.57 5.03 2.18
C TYR A 65 8.29 3.77 1.74
N VAL A 66 8.89 2.99 2.66
CA VAL A 66 9.53 1.75 2.23
C VAL A 66 9.26 0.60 3.19
N SER A 67 8.29 -0.27 2.82
CA SER A 67 8.61 -1.69 2.90
C SER A 67 9.54 -1.99 1.74
N PHE A 68 10.72 -2.53 2.03
CA PHE A 68 11.74 -2.75 1.01
C PHE A 68 11.37 -4.02 0.25
N ILE A 69 11.02 -3.87 -1.04
CA ILE A 69 10.89 -4.99 -1.97
C ILE A 69 12.23 -5.15 -2.67
N TYR A 70 12.92 -6.25 -2.41
CA TYR A 70 14.13 -6.61 -3.11
C TYR A 70 13.81 -7.62 -4.20
N MET A 71 14.54 -7.55 -5.31
CA MET A 71 14.52 -8.56 -6.36
C MET A 71 15.86 -9.29 -6.38
N ASP A 72 15.83 -10.61 -6.23
CA ASP A 72 16.96 -11.50 -6.48
C ASP A 72 17.19 -11.58 -7.99
N THR A 73 18.32 -11.07 -8.48
CA THR A 73 18.64 -11.01 -9.91
C THR A 73 19.04 -12.36 -10.50
N VAL A 74 19.34 -13.36 -9.67
CA VAL A 74 19.72 -14.71 -10.10
C VAL A 74 18.49 -15.58 -10.24
N ASN A 75 17.69 -15.69 -9.18
CA ASN A 75 16.51 -16.56 -9.17
C ASN A 75 15.23 -15.85 -9.63
N LEU A 76 15.27 -14.52 -9.80
CA LEU A 76 14.13 -13.68 -10.19
C LEU A 76 12.95 -13.81 -9.22
N ASN A 77 13.28 -13.97 -7.94
CA ASN A 77 12.36 -13.97 -6.80
C ASN A 77 12.36 -12.60 -6.13
N PHE A 78 11.37 -12.37 -5.28
CA PHE A 78 11.19 -11.11 -4.58
C PHE A 78 11.19 -11.35 -3.09
N LYS A 79 11.85 -10.47 -2.33
CA LYS A 79 11.92 -10.52 -0.88
C LYS A 79 11.34 -9.25 -0.28
N VAL A 80 10.47 -9.41 0.70
CA VAL A 80 9.86 -8.30 1.47
C VAL A 80 10.21 -8.47 2.93
N ILE A 81 10.51 -7.34 3.58
CA ILE A 81 10.74 -7.28 5.02
C ILE A 81 9.50 -6.70 5.68
N THR A 82 8.94 -7.41 6.65
CA THR A 82 7.76 -6.99 7.42
C THR A 82 8.07 -7.01 8.91
N LYS A 83 7.42 -6.11 9.66
CA LYS A 83 7.26 -6.28 11.11
C LYS A 83 5.96 -7.04 11.37
N ILE A 84 5.91 -7.87 12.40
CA ILE A 84 4.72 -8.58 12.85
C ILE A 84 4.55 -8.25 14.32
N TYR A 85 3.49 -7.52 14.64
CA TYR A 85 3.18 -7.17 16.02
C TYR A 85 2.65 -8.40 16.77
N THR A 86 3.26 -8.73 17.90
CA THR A 86 2.95 -9.95 18.68
C THR A 86 1.89 -9.73 19.76
N GLY A 87 1.46 -8.49 20.00
CA GLY A 87 0.36 -8.18 20.91
C GLY A 87 0.76 -7.92 22.37
N VAL A 88 2.04 -8.02 22.72
CA VAL A 88 2.55 -7.77 24.08
C VAL A 88 3.62 -6.66 24.02
N GLY A 89 3.32 -5.48 24.57
CA GLY A 89 4.26 -4.34 24.59
C GLY A 89 4.62 -3.78 23.21
N ASP A 90 5.79 -3.15 23.07
CA ASP A 90 6.36 -2.69 21.78
C ASP A 90 7.14 -3.79 21.05
N HIS A 91 6.89 -5.06 21.39
CA HIS A 91 7.59 -6.18 20.76
C HIS A 91 7.04 -6.46 19.36
N TYR A 92 7.95 -6.56 18.40
CA TYR A 92 7.66 -6.94 17.04
C TYR A 92 8.61 -8.06 16.61
N GLU A 93 8.07 -9.06 15.92
CA GLU A 93 8.89 -9.97 15.14
C GLU A 93 9.24 -9.28 13.82
N THR A 94 10.46 -9.47 13.33
CA THR A 94 10.74 -9.15 11.92
C THR A 94 10.54 -10.41 11.12
N ALA A 95 9.88 -10.35 9.96
CA ALA A 95 9.79 -11.47 9.05
C ALA A 95 10.24 -11.07 7.65
N TYR A 96 10.95 -11.98 6.99
CA TYR A 96 11.40 -11.82 5.61
C TYR A 96 10.63 -12.85 4.80
N VAL A 97 9.87 -12.39 3.82
CA VAL A 97 9.04 -13.25 3.00
C VAL A 97 9.57 -13.21 1.58
N THR A 98 9.97 -14.38 1.08
CA THR A 98 10.38 -14.55 -0.31
C THR A 98 9.23 -15.15 -1.10
N PHE A 99 8.90 -14.54 -2.25
CA PHE A 99 7.87 -15.00 -3.15
C PHE A 99 8.34 -14.95 -4.62
N ASP A 100 7.73 -15.78 -5.45
CA ASP A 100 8.02 -15.85 -6.89
C ASP A 100 7.28 -14.77 -7.70
N GLN A 101 7.49 -14.77 -9.01
CA GLN A 101 6.83 -13.85 -9.96
C GLN A 101 5.29 -14.00 -10.00
N THR A 102 4.74 -15.07 -9.44
CA THR A 102 3.29 -15.31 -9.36
C THR A 102 2.71 -14.88 -8.00
N GLY A 103 3.53 -14.30 -7.11
CA GLY A 103 3.13 -13.91 -5.76
C GLY A 103 2.95 -15.09 -4.82
N LYS A 104 3.52 -16.25 -5.13
CA LYS A 104 3.50 -17.43 -4.27
C LYS A 104 4.71 -17.41 -3.34
N ILE A 105 4.45 -17.60 -2.04
CA ILE A 105 5.48 -17.62 -1.00
C ILE A 105 6.27 -18.92 -1.11
N ILE A 106 7.60 -18.81 -1.18
CA ILE A 106 8.53 -19.94 -1.27
C ILE A 106 9.41 -20.07 -0.02
N GLU A 107 9.64 -18.99 0.70
CA GLU A 107 10.42 -18.98 1.93
C GLU A 107 9.91 -17.91 2.89
N THR A 108 9.97 -18.19 4.19
CA THR A 108 9.69 -17.24 5.25
C THR A 108 10.71 -17.39 6.36
N ASP A 109 11.39 -16.30 6.69
CA ASP A 109 12.30 -16.20 7.83
C ASP A 109 11.67 -15.32 8.91
N ARG A 110 11.76 -15.70 10.18
CA ARG A 110 11.20 -14.96 11.31
C ARG A 110 12.23 -14.75 12.41
N TYR A 111 12.17 -13.56 13.00
CA TYR A 111 13.06 -13.08 14.05
C TYR A 111 12.19 -12.76 15.25
N ILE A 112 12.31 -13.60 16.26
CA ILE A 112 11.54 -13.48 17.49
C ILE A 112 12.49 -12.90 18.54
N PRO A 113 12.28 -11.64 18.97
CA PRO A 113 13.07 -11.10 20.07
C PRO A 113 12.73 -11.87 21.35
N PHE A 114 13.74 -12.26 22.13
CA PHE A 114 13.51 -12.79 23.47
C PHE A 114 13.19 -11.63 24.43
N GLU A 115 12.25 -11.82 25.35
CA GLU A 115 11.76 -10.78 26.27
C GLU A 115 12.86 -10.19 27.19
N THR A 116 14.01 -10.86 27.33
CA THR A 116 15.01 -10.52 28.36
C THR A 116 16.45 -10.34 27.85
N GLU A 117 16.73 -10.51 26.56
CA GLU A 117 18.11 -10.46 26.04
C GLU A 117 18.20 -9.88 24.63
N THR A 118 19.39 -9.39 24.24
CA THR A 118 19.74 -9.00 22.86
C THR A 118 19.87 -10.20 21.90
N THR A 119 19.41 -11.38 22.31
CA THR A 119 19.42 -12.62 21.54
C THR A 119 18.10 -12.74 20.77
N TYR A 120 18.16 -13.30 19.56
CA TYR A 120 16.99 -13.49 18.69
C TYR A 120 16.87 -14.97 18.35
N GLN A 121 15.66 -15.54 18.45
CA GLN A 121 15.40 -16.82 17.84
C GLN A 121 15.15 -16.61 16.35
N PHE A 122 15.82 -17.41 15.53
CA PHE A 122 15.62 -17.41 14.09
C PHE A 122 14.89 -18.68 13.67
N ASP A 123 13.77 -18.52 12.97
CA ASP A 123 13.00 -19.62 12.38
C ASP A 123 12.89 -19.43 10.86
N ARG A 124 13.41 -20.37 10.07
CA ARG A 124 13.22 -20.44 8.60
C ARG A 124 12.28 -21.56 8.21
N GLU A 125 11.28 -21.22 7.41
CA GLU A 125 10.39 -22.17 6.75
C GLU A 125 10.56 -22.10 5.23
N THR A 126 10.81 -23.25 4.59
CA THR A 126 10.78 -23.40 3.11
C THR A 126 9.48 -24.10 2.72
N LEU A 127 8.84 -23.61 1.66
CA LEU A 127 7.54 -24.08 1.20
C LEU A 127 7.66 -24.78 -0.17
N ASP A 128 6.84 -25.80 -0.40
CA ASP A 128 6.74 -26.48 -1.70
C ASP A 128 5.84 -25.74 -2.70
N ALA A 129 5.55 -26.42 -3.82
CA ALA A 129 4.73 -25.87 -4.86
C ALA A 129 3.24 -25.68 -4.45
N GLU A 130 2.82 -26.27 -3.34
CA GLU A 130 1.46 -26.19 -2.82
C GLU A 130 1.38 -25.23 -1.62
N GLY A 131 2.50 -24.63 -1.20
CA GLY A 131 2.59 -23.77 -0.03
C GLY A 131 2.65 -24.55 1.29
N LYS A 132 3.00 -25.83 1.25
CA LYS A 132 3.20 -26.66 2.42
C LYS A 132 4.66 -26.59 2.86
N VAL A 133 4.88 -26.50 4.17
CA VAL A 133 6.22 -26.42 4.76
C VAL A 133 6.95 -27.76 4.54
N ILE A 134 8.07 -27.72 3.82
CA ILE A 134 8.94 -28.87 3.56
C ILE A 134 10.20 -28.90 4.41
N ARG A 135 10.60 -27.74 4.96
CA ARG A 135 11.78 -27.62 5.81
C ARG A 135 11.56 -26.56 6.88
N ARG A 136 11.98 -26.88 8.10
CA ARG A 136 12.10 -25.94 9.22
C ARG A 136 13.53 -25.97 9.74
N VAL A 137 14.13 -24.80 9.91
CA VAL A 137 15.45 -24.66 10.54
C VAL A 137 15.34 -23.61 11.64
N LYS A 138 15.84 -23.96 12.82
CA LYS A 138 15.99 -23.03 13.95
C LYS A 138 17.45 -22.57 14.05
N ASP A 139 17.64 -21.37 14.58
CA ASP A 139 18.95 -20.83 14.98
C ASP A 139 19.96 -20.78 13.83
N VAL A 140 19.55 -20.21 12.69
CA VAL A 140 20.46 -20.00 11.54
C VAL A 140 21.39 -18.82 11.82
N GLU A 141 22.67 -18.97 11.48
CA GLU A 141 23.69 -17.92 11.65
C GLU A 141 23.28 -16.59 11.02
N THR A 142 23.48 -15.51 11.78
CA THR A 142 23.18 -14.11 11.44
C THR A 142 23.81 -13.64 10.12
N ASP A 143 24.92 -14.22 9.68
CA ASP A 143 25.57 -13.83 8.42
C ASP A 143 24.82 -14.33 7.17
N SER A 144 23.96 -15.34 7.31
CA SER A 144 23.12 -15.81 6.20
C SER A 144 21.95 -14.87 5.87
N ILE A 145 21.71 -13.89 6.74
CA ILE A 145 20.56 -12.97 6.75
C ILE A 145 20.84 -11.71 5.94
N ASN A 146 22.08 -11.23 6.00
CA ASN A 146 22.56 -10.12 5.17
C ASN A 146 22.89 -10.54 3.73
N ASN A 147 22.65 -11.80 3.36
CA ASN A 147 22.80 -12.28 1.98
C ASN A 147 21.61 -11.87 1.11
N VAL A 148 21.32 -10.57 1.03
CA VAL A 148 20.77 -9.94 -0.19
C VAL A 148 21.87 -9.85 -1.27
N LYS A 149 22.76 -10.86 -1.33
CA LYS A 149 23.75 -11.00 -2.39
C LYS A 149 22.99 -11.19 -3.70
N ASN A 150 23.33 -10.40 -4.70
CA ASN A 150 22.62 -10.34 -5.99
C ASN A 150 21.17 -9.85 -5.87
N CYS A 151 20.80 -9.13 -4.81
CA CYS A 151 19.50 -8.49 -4.73
C CYS A 151 19.59 -7.00 -5.06
N VAL A 152 18.60 -6.50 -5.80
CA VAL A 152 18.44 -5.08 -6.10
C VAL A 152 17.19 -4.58 -5.40
N LEU A 153 17.29 -3.47 -4.68
CA LEU A 153 16.13 -2.78 -4.12
C LEU A 153 15.28 -2.22 -5.26
N LEU A 154 13.98 -2.53 -5.26
CA LEU A 154 13.05 -1.97 -6.23
C LEU A 154 12.71 -0.54 -5.85
N ASN A 155 12.84 0.37 -6.83
CA ASN A 155 12.48 1.75 -6.64
C ASN A 155 10.96 1.93 -6.72
N GLY A 156 10.44 2.65 -5.74
CA GLY A 156 9.09 3.17 -5.76
C GLY A 156 8.93 4.29 -6.81
N LEU A 157 7.88 4.24 -7.62
CA LEU A 157 7.58 5.26 -8.62
C LEU A 157 6.74 6.42 -8.09
N LEU A 158 5.99 6.21 -7.01
CA LEU A 158 5.21 7.29 -6.42
C LEU A 158 6.17 8.17 -5.63
N PRO A 159 6.28 9.47 -5.99
CA PRO A 159 7.06 10.39 -5.20
C PRO A 159 6.34 10.64 -3.88
N PRO A 160 6.98 11.32 -2.93
CA PRO A 160 6.44 11.55 -1.59
C PRO A 160 5.12 12.32 -1.56
N TRP A 161 4.98 13.23 -2.52
CA TRP A 161 3.78 14.02 -2.77
C TRP A 161 3.33 13.77 -4.21
N PRO A 162 2.66 12.64 -4.48
CA PRO A 162 2.23 12.32 -5.82
C PRO A 162 1.30 13.40 -6.34
N LYS A 163 1.49 13.76 -7.60
CA LYS A 163 0.59 14.67 -8.29
C LYS A 163 -0.63 13.91 -8.78
N TRP A 164 -1.46 13.49 -7.83
CA TRP A 164 -2.61 12.61 -8.02
C TRP A 164 -3.58 13.07 -9.10
N LYS A 165 -3.69 14.38 -9.35
CA LYS A 165 -4.57 14.96 -10.38
C LYS A 165 -3.87 15.28 -11.71
N GLU A 166 -2.59 14.98 -11.87
CA GLU A 166 -1.90 15.11 -13.17
C GLU A 166 -2.02 13.80 -13.97
N LYS A 167 -2.45 13.89 -15.23
CA LYS A 167 -2.60 12.71 -16.11
C LYS A 167 -1.27 12.03 -16.45
N SER A 168 -0.15 12.75 -16.31
CA SER A 168 1.21 12.24 -16.47
C SER A 168 1.68 11.42 -15.27
N SER A 169 0.99 11.49 -14.13
CA SER A 169 1.31 10.70 -12.94
C SER A 169 1.11 9.20 -13.23
N PRO A 170 2.00 8.31 -12.74
CA PRO A 170 1.80 6.87 -12.82
C PRO A 170 0.45 6.41 -12.24
N VAL A 171 -0.05 7.14 -11.24
CA VAL A 171 -1.37 6.97 -10.63
C VAL A 171 -2.14 8.28 -10.75
N TYR A 172 -3.26 8.25 -11.48
CA TYR A 172 -4.14 9.40 -11.68
C TYR A 172 -5.50 9.17 -11.02
N ILE A 173 -5.87 10.03 -10.07
CA ILE A 173 -7.18 9.99 -9.40
C ILE A 173 -8.22 10.69 -10.27
N ARG A 174 -9.09 9.90 -10.90
CA ARG A 174 -10.28 10.41 -11.60
C ARG A 174 -11.24 11.08 -10.64
N HIS A 175 -11.50 10.43 -9.50
CA HIS A 175 -12.48 10.90 -8.54
C HIS A 175 -12.20 10.37 -7.14
N PHE A 176 -12.59 11.13 -6.13
CA PHE A 176 -12.55 10.70 -4.74
C PHE A 176 -13.97 10.70 -4.17
N ALA A 177 -14.48 9.50 -3.86
CA ALA A 177 -15.74 9.29 -3.17
C ALA A 177 -15.57 9.64 -1.70
N LYS A 178 -16.14 10.77 -1.28
CA LYS A 178 -16.18 11.14 0.14
C LYS A 178 -17.18 10.23 0.85
N LYS A 179 -16.71 9.46 1.85
CA LYS A 179 -17.56 8.53 2.60
C LYS A 179 -17.76 9.00 4.03
N GLU A 180 -16.67 9.30 4.71
CA GLU A 180 -16.65 9.62 6.14
C GLU A 180 -15.97 10.96 6.36
N LEU A 181 -16.61 11.81 7.14
CA LEU A 181 -16.08 13.11 7.57
C LEU A 181 -15.52 12.94 8.98
N ASN A 182 -14.24 13.23 9.14
CA ASN A 182 -13.58 13.21 10.44
C ASN A 182 -13.79 14.56 11.12
N TRP A 183 -14.86 14.67 11.91
CA TRP A 183 -15.26 15.91 12.57
C TRP A 183 -14.20 16.45 13.55
N SER A 184 -13.35 15.58 14.11
CA SER A 184 -12.21 15.98 14.95
C SER A 184 -11.29 16.95 14.21
N GLU A 185 -11.03 16.69 12.92
CA GLU A 185 -10.10 17.48 12.09
C GLU A 185 -10.65 18.85 11.72
N LEU A 186 -11.95 19.11 11.97
CA LEU A 186 -12.56 20.42 11.74
C LEU A 186 -12.46 21.34 12.95
N ASN A 187 -11.86 20.88 14.05
CA ASN A 187 -11.72 21.67 15.25
C ASN A 187 -10.70 22.81 15.02
N PRO A 188 -11.13 24.08 14.99
CA PRO A 188 -10.21 25.20 14.76
C PRO A 188 -9.16 25.37 15.86
N PHE A 189 -9.38 24.75 17.03
CA PHE A 189 -8.43 24.72 18.13
C PHE A 189 -7.41 23.58 18.02
N GLN A 190 -7.56 22.66 17.06
CA GLN A 190 -6.58 21.62 16.72
C GLN A 190 -5.81 21.92 15.41
N LEU A 191 -6.28 22.89 14.60
CA LEU A 191 -5.64 23.32 13.34
C LEU A 191 -4.21 23.89 13.49
N ALA A 192 -3.72 24.06 14.72
CA ALA A 192 -2.32 24.37 15.03
C ALA A 192 -1.73 23.25 15.89
N GLY A 193 -1.41 22.12 15.25
CA GLY A 193 -0.77 20.99 15.91
C GLY A 193 0.59 21.38 16.50
N ILE A 194 0.64 21.63 17.81
CA ILE A 194 1.89 21.75 18.57
C ILE A 194 2.47 20.36 18.91
N ASN A 195 1.68 19.29 18.79
CA ASN A 195 2.14 17.92 18.99
C ASN A 195 1.83 17.09 17.75
N GLY A 196 2.88 16.61 17.07
CA GLY A 196 2.83 15.86 15.81
C GLY A 196 2.13 14.51 15.88
N SER A 197 0.85 14.47 16.22
CA SER A 197 0.01 13.30 15.95
C SER A 197 -0.21 13.21 14.44
N GLY A 198 0.08 12.04 13.86
CA GLY A 198 0.18 11.82 12.41
C GLY A 198 -1.01 12.30 11.57
N ASN A 199 -0.78 12.37 10.25
CA ASN A 199 -1.71 12.88 9.25
C ASN A 199 -3.07 12.17 9.32
N VAL A 200 -4.05 12.77 10.00
CA VAL A 200 -5.45 12.33 9.95
C VAL A 200 -6.19 13.17 8.92
N SER A 201 -6.77 12.51 7.93
CA SER A 201 -7.46 13.23 6.85
C SER A 201 -8.83 13.75 7.26
N VAL A 202 -9.21 14.92 6.75
CA VAL A 202 -10.56 15.50 6.95
C VAL A 202 -11.64 14.56 6.40
N TRP A 203 -11.40 13.99 5.21
CA TRP A 203 -12.28 13.01 4.60
C TRP A 203 -11.59 11.67 4.42
N SER A 204 -12.30 10.59 4.72
CA SER A 204 -11.92 9.23 4.36
C SER A 204 -12.89 8.66 3.33
N GLY A 205 -12.38 7.85 2.39
CA GLY A 205 -13.19 7.34 1.30
C GLY A 205 -12.42 6.51 0.28
N PHE A 206 -12.89 6.50 -0.96
CA PHE A 206 -12.29 5.72 -2.04
C PHE A 206 -11.90 6.61 -3.22
N ALA A 207 -10.66 6.51 -3.66
CA ALA A 207 -10.21 7.07 -4.92
C ALA A 207 -10.43 6.06 -6.05
N TYR A 208 -10.97 6.55 -7.17
CA TYR A 208 -11.04 5.85 -8.44
C TYR A 208 -9.82 6.26 -9.27
N CYS A 209 -8.87 5.36 -9.38
CA CYS A 209 -7.54 5.60 -9.90
C CYS A 209 -7.32 4.90 -11.25
N ASP A 210 -6.74 5.63 -12.19
CA ASP A 210 -6.14 5.07 -13.39
C ASP A 210 -4.65 4.85 -13.12
N LEU A 211 -4.21 3.60 -13.15
CA LEU A 211 -2.81 3.20 -13.03
C LEU A 211 -2.28 2.85 -14.42
N GLN A 212 -1.20 3.48 -14.84
CA GLN A 212 -0.53 3.11 -16.10
C GLN A 212 0.39 1.91 -15.88
N PHE A 213 0.17 0.88 -16.67
CA PHE A 213 0.73 -0.45 -16.46
C PHE A 213 1.14 -1.10 -17.78
N MET A 214 2.44 -1.26 -18.03
CA MET A 214 2.95 -1.94 -19.23
C MET A 214 2.26 -1.47 -20.54
N GLY A 215 1.98 -0.16 -20.64
CA GLY A 215 1.28 0.45 -21.79
C GLY A 215 -0.25 0.34 -21.78
N LYS A 216 -0.87 -0.21 -20.73
CA LYS A 216 -2.31 -0.31 -20.51
C LYS A 216 -2.75 0.49 -19.28
N THR A 217 -3.99 0.96 -19.26
CA THR A 217 -4.56 1.62 -18.09
C THR A 217 -5.41 0.64 -17.27
N VAL A 218 -5.06 0.48 -15.99
CA VAL A 218 -5.80 -0.33 -15.01
C VAL A 218 -6.66 0.60 -14.15
N LYS A 219 -7.95 0.28 -13.98
CA LYS A 219 -8.93 1.11 -13.25
C LYS A 219 -9.19 0.54 -11.86
N LEU A 220 -8.54 1.11 -10.86
CA LEU A 220 -8.58 0.62 -9.47
C LEU A 220 -9.41 1.52 -8.57
N LYS A 221 -10.13 0.91 -7.62
CA LYS A 221 -10.74 1.60 -6.49
C LYS A 221 -9.91 1.32 -5.24
N ILE A 222 -9.41 2.39 -4.61
CA ILE A 222 -8.42 2.31 -3.52
C ILE A 222 -8.87 3.20 -2.35
N PRO A 223 -8.74 2.76 -1.09
CA PRO A 223 -8.99 3.61 0.07
C PRO A 223 -8.00 4.78 0.15
N PHE A 224 -8.51 6.00 0.34
CA PHE A 224 -7.74 7.25 0.37
C PHE A 224 -8.26 8.17 1.48
N GLY A 225 -7.36 9.01 1.98
CA GLY A 225 -7.64 10.20 2.76
C GLY A 225 -7.56 11.48 1.92
N TYR A 226 -8.27 12.52 2.33
CA TYR A 226 -8.24 13.84 1.70
C TYR A 226 -8.35 14.96 2.74
N ASP A 227 -7.40 15.90 2.73
CA ASP A 227 -7.20 16.84 3.85
C ASP A 227 -7.92 18.19 3.65
N SER A 228 -8.68 18.36 2.57
CA SER A 228 -9.40 19.61 2.30
C SER A 228 -10.91 19.47 2.47
N LEU A 229 -11.48 20.49 3.13
CA LEU A 229 -12.91 20.62 3.38
C LEU A 229 -13.70 21.01 2.13
N PHE A 230 -13.16 21.94 1.33
CA PHE A 230 -13.91 22.67 0.29
C PHE A 230 -13.19 22.77 -1.08
N PHE A 231 -12.75 21.60 -1.57
CA PHE A 231 -12.39 21.31 -2.98
C PHE A 231 -10.96 21.64 -3.46
N ASN A 232 -10.54 20.87 -4.48
CA ASN A 232 -9.50 21.10 -5.47
C ASN A 232 -8.04 21.32 -5.02
N THR A 233 -7.68 20.82 -3.85
CA THR A 233 -6.26 20.57 -3.57
C THR A 233 -5.82 19.18 -4.02
N ASN A 234 -4.51 18.99 -4.14
CA ASN A 234 -3.88 17.70 -4.44
C ASN A 234 -3.49 16.95 -3.13
N ASP A 235 -4.09 17.33 -2.01
CA ASP A 235 -3.75 16.85 -0.67
C ASP A 235 -4.47 15.53 -0.38
N TYR A 236 -4.12 14.52 -1.17
CA TYR A 236 -4.59 13.17 -0.97
C TYR A 236 -3.51 12.36 -0.27
N TYR A 237 -3.95 11.55 0.69
CA TYR A 237 -3.08 10.64 1.41
C TYR A 237 -3.51 9.20 1.15
N ALA A 238 -2.54 8.36 0.80
CA ALA A 238 -2.73 6.93 0.73
C ALA A 238 -1.40 6.24 1.01
N ASP A 239 -1.47 5.17 1.78
CA ASP A 239 -0.38 4.22 1.98
C ASP A 239 -0.18 3.35 0.74
N LEU A 240 0.05 3.98 -0.41
CA LEU A 240 0.15 3.35 -1.72
C LEU A 240 1.56 3.53 -2.27
N GLN A 241 2.21 2.44 -2.63
CA GLN A 241 3.45 2.45 -3.39
C GLN A 241 3.32 1.58 -4.64
N TYR A 242 3.90 2.04 -5.74
CA TYR A 242 4.00 1.29 -6.99
C TYR A 242 5.47 1.09 -7.34
N TYR A 243 5.89 -0.15 -7.60
CA TYR A 243 7.30 -0.50 -7.84
C TYR A 243 7.51 -0.97 -9.27
N THR A 244 8.62 -0.50 -9.87
CA THR A 244 9.10 -1.00 -11.16
C THR A 244 10.35 -1.85 -11.01
N LEU A 245 10.53 -2.76 -11.96
CA LEU A 245 11.76 -3.52 -12.09
C LEU A 245 12.87 -2.63 -12.68
N PRO A 246 14.15 -2.98 -12.45
CA PRO A 246 15.26 -2.36 -13.18
C PRO A 246 15.08 -2.53 -14.69
N GLU A 247 15.54 -1.56 -15.49
CA GLU A 247 15.32 -1.50 -16.94
C GLU A 247 15.70 -2.81 -17.67
N GLU A 248 16.79 -3.45 -17.23
CA GLU A 248 17.29 -4.72 -17.78
C GLU A 248 16.35 -5.92 -17.58
N PHE A 249 15.42 -5.85 -16.62
CA PHE A 249 14.41 -6.86 -16.35
C PHE A 249 13.00 -6.46 -16.80
N MET A 250 12.75 -5.18 -17.06
CA MET A 250 11.43 -4.66 -17.45
C MET A 250 10.84 -5.34 -18.69
N LYS A 251 11.69 -5.80 -19.62
CA LYS A 251 11.29 -6.56 -20.83
C LYS A 251 11.29 -8.07 -20.63
N LYS A 252 12.00 -8.58 -19.61
CA LYS A 252 12.17 -10.01 -19.34
C LYS A 252 11.05 -10.55 -18.45
N LEU A 253 10.57 -9.72 -17.53
CA LEU A 253 9.60 -10.11 -16.52
C LEU A 253 8.32 -9.29 -16.64
N PRO A 254 7.17 -9.94 -16.92
CA PRO A 254 5.88 -9.26 -17.07
C PRO A 254 5.21 -8.92 -15.73
N VAL A 255 5.98 -8.54 -14.70
CA VAL A 255 5.47 -8.35 -13.33
C VAL A 255 5.75 -6.98 -12.74
N ARG A 256 4.82 -6.43 -11.96
CA ARG A 256 5.04 -5.24 -11.10
C ARG A 256 4.36 -5.43 -9.76
N PHE A 257 4.68 -4.54 -8.82
CA PHE A 257 4.17 -4.62 -7.46
C PHE A 257 3.43 -3.35 -7.08
N ILE A 258 2.29 -3.54 -6.42
CA ILE A 258 1.61 -2.49 -5.67
C ILE A 258 1.69 -2.88 -4.20
N GLN A 259 2.15 -1.97 -3.36
CA GLN A 259 1.93 -2.06 -1.93
C GLN A 259 0.80 -1.10 -1.56
N LEU A 260 -0.19 -1.60 -0.84
CA LEU A 260 -1.26 -0.78 -0.28
C LEU A 260 -1.45 -1.14 1.19
N LYS A 261 -1.30 -0.17 2.08
CA LYS A 261 -1.35 -0.40 3.53
C LYS A 261 -0.46 -1.60 3.89
N ASN A 262 -1.05 -2.61 4.52
CA ASN A 262 -0.32 -3.77 5.00
C ASN A 262 -0.26 -4.91 3.98
N ASP A 263 -0.56 -4.66 2.71
CA ASP A 263 -0.72 -5.69 1.68
C ASP A 263 0.18 -5.42 0.48
N ILE A 264 0.73 -6.50 -0.09
CA ILE A 264 1.46 -6.47 -1.36
C ILE A 264 0.66 -7.24 -2.39
N TYR A 265 0.56 -6.65 -3.58
CA TYR A 265 -0.11 -7.22 -4.72
C TYR A 265 0.88 -7.35 -5.88
N VAL A 266 0.92 -8.54 -6.47
CA VAL A 266 1.67 -8.82 -7.70
C VAL A 266 0.73 -8.65 -8.87
N LEU A 267 1.09 -7.77 -9.79
CA LEU A 267 0.48 -7.71 -11.11
C LEU A 267 1.33 -8.48 -12.09
N SER A 268 0.73 -9.45 -12.79
CA SER A 268 1.38 -10.18 -13.88
C SER A 268 0.58 -10.06 -15.17
N SER A 269 1.24 -9.82 -16.31
CA SER A 269 0.62 -9.97 -17.63
C SER A 269 0.84 -11.37 -18.19
N PHE A 270 -0.15 -11.90 -18.90
CA PHE A 270 -0.03 -13.16 -19.67
C PHE A 270 0.31 -12.87 -21.12
#